data_AF-J3M8H7-F1
#
_entry.id   AF-J3M8H7-F1
#
_cell.length_a   1.000
_cell.length_b   1.000
_cell.length_c   1.000
_cell.angle_alpha   90.00
_cell.angle_beta   90.00
_cell.angle_gamma   90.00
#
_symmetry.space_group_name_H-M   'P 1'
#
loop_
_entity.id
_entity.type
_entity.pdbx_description
1 polymer ?
#
loop_
_entity_poly.entity_id
_entity_poly.type
_entity_poly.pdbx_seq_one_letter_code
_entity_poly.pdbx_strand_id
1 'polypeptide(L)'
;LRRHKQSHDEPIEKFVPNSEEEFAEYAERIARDLLRPYEKRYHYIGLMKAMNRLAVASLTPGNIKEIVSSMSTAANEKLRSEKAADAGKKKPGQKKKRLRVKKAGGQWSRNAGEDYAGDGDHLSS
;
A
#
# COMPACT_ATOMS: atom_id res chain seq x y z
N LEU A 1 24.89 -32.66 -13.45
CA LEU A 1 23.49 -32.29 -13.15
C LEU A 1 22.96 -31.45 -14.32
N ARG A 2 22.09 -32.00 -15.17
CA ARG A 2 21.53 -31.27 -16.32
C ARG A 2 20.48 -30.27 -15.80
N ARG A 3 20.76 -28.97 -15.88
CA ARG A 3 19.72 -27.94 -15.74
C ARG A 3 18.82 -28.04 -16.98
N HIS A 4 17.62 -28.56 -16.83
CA HIS A 4 16.59 -28.43 -17.87
C HIS A 4 16.25 -26.95 -17.98
N LYS A 5 16.66 -26.32 -19.07
CA LYS A 5 16.21 -24.96 -19.40
C LYS A 5 14.79 -25.11 -19.95
N GLN A 6 13.79 -25.05 -19.07
CA GLN A 6 12.38 -25.08 -19.47
C GLN A 6 12.12 -23.91 -20.42
N SER A 7 11.58 -24.22 -21.59
CA SER A 7 11.30 -23.21 -22.62
C SER A 7 10.11 -22.35 -22.22
N HIS A 8 10.12 -21.06 -22.58
CA HIS A 8 9.00 -20.15 -22.31
C HIS A 8 7.71 -20.49 -23.07
N ASP A 9 7.80 -21.36 -24.09
CA ASP A 9 6.69 -21.76 -24.96
C ASP A 9 5.96 -23.02 -24.49
N GLU A 10 6.46 -23.72 -23.46
CA GLU A 10 5.81 -24.91 -22.96
C GLU A 10 4.55 -24.55 -22.14
N PRO A 11 3.42 -25.29 -22.29
CA PRO A 11 2.21 -25.04 -21.52
C PRO A 11 2.47 -25.00 -20.02
N ILE A 12 1.81 -24.06 -19.34
CA ILE A 12 1.97 -23.84 -17.89
C ILE A 12 1.71 -25.11 -17.06
N GLU A 13 0.88 -26.01 -17.56
CA GLU A 13 0.52 -27.30 -16.95
C GLU A 13 1.72 -28.26 -16.78
N LYS A 14 2.76 -28.10 -17.61
CA LYS A 14 3.97 -28.93 -17.55
C LYS A 14 5.08 -28.32 -16.69
N PHE A 15 4.90 -27.08 -16.25
CA PHE A 15 5.88 -26.39 -15.43
C PHE A 15 5.70 -26.77 -13.95
N VAL A 16 6.72 -27.40 -13.37
CA VAL A 16 6.75 -27.80 -11.96
C VAL A 16 7.87 -27.02 -11.26
N PRO A 17 7.56 -25.94 -10.51
CA PRO A 17 8.56 -25.14 -9.81
C PRO A 17 9.17 -25.90 -8.62
N ASN A 18 10.49 -25.78 -8.44
CA ASN A 18 11.28 -26.38 -7.37
C ASN A 18 12.18 -25.38 -6.63
N SER A 19 12.39 -24.17 -7.16
CA SER A 19 13.11 -23.08 -6.48
C SER A 19 12.25 -21.83 -6.34
N GLU A 20 12.64 -20.92 -5.44
CA GLU A 20 11.94 -19.64 -5.24
C GLU A 20 11.84 -18.84 -6.54
N GLU A 21 12.91 -18.82 -7.34
CA GLU A 21 12.94 -18.16 -8.64
C GLU A 21 12.00 -18.83 -9.65
N GLU A 22 11.91 -20.16 -9.63
CA GLU A 22 10.97 -20.91 -10.47
C GLU A 22 9.52 -20.65 -10.05
N PHE A 23 9.23 -20.48 -8.76
CA PHE A 23 7.91 -20.06 -8.28
C PHE A 23 7.57 -18.63 -8.73
N ALA A 24 8.53 -17.72 -8.74
CA ALA A 24 8.34 -16.37 -9.27
C ALA A 24 8.05 -16.39 -10.79
N GLU A 25 8.75 -17.22 -11.55
CA GLU A 25 8.47 -17.42 -12.98
C GLU A 25 7.08 -18.02 -13.19
N TYR A 26 6.70 -19.02 -12.38
CA TYR A 26 5.38 -19.63 -12.45
C TYR A 26 4.27 -18.61 -12.23
N ALA A 27 4.43 -17.72 -11.24
CA ALA A 27 3.48 -16.65 -10.97
C ALA A 27 3.32 -15.69 -12.16
N GLU A 28 4.41 -15.31 -12.83
CA GLU A 28 4.35 -14.47 -14.02
C GLU A 28 3.66 -15.19 -15.20
N ARG A 29 3.91 -16.50 -15.38
CA ARG A 29 3.21 -17.32 -16.38
C ARG A 29 1.71 -17.41 -16.09
N ILE A 30 1.30 -17.64 -14.84
CA ILE A 30 -0.13 -17.63 -14.44
C ILE A 30 -0.74 -16.27 -14.78
N ALA A 31 -0.08 -15.18 -14.40
CA ALA A 31 -0.58 -13.84 -14.65
C ALA A 31 -0.73 -13.57 -16.15
N ARG A 32 0.30 -13.86 -16.94
CA ARG A 32 0.34 -13.58 -18.37
C ARG A 32 -0.62 -14.45 -19.18
N ASP A 33 -0.63 -15.76 -18.93
CA ASP A 33 -1.27 -16.73 -19.81
C ASP A 33 -2.70 -17.06 -19.36
N LEU A 34 -2.98 -17.00 -18.05
CA LEU A 34 -4.30 -17.37 -17.50
C LEU A 34 -5.15 -16.19 -17.02
N LEU A 35 -4.55 -15.05 -16.63
CA LEU A 35 -5.30 -13.95 -16.00
C LEU A 35 -5.44 -12.70 -16.88
N ARG A 36 -4.32 -12.16 -17.41
CA ARG A 36 -4.29 -10.95 -18.25
C ARG A 36 -5.29 -10.95 -19.42
N PRO A 37 -5.55 -12.07 -20.12
CA PRO A 37 -6.54 -12.11 -21.20
C PRO A 37 -7.97 -11.75 -20.76
N TYR A 38 -8.27 -11.88 -19.47
CA TYR A 38 -9.60 -11.67 -18.91
C TYR A 38 -9.75 -10.36 -18.11
N GLU A 39 -8.71 -9.52 -18.00
CA GLU A 39 -8.72 -8.29 -17.19
C GLU A 39 -9.88 -7.33 -17.51
N LYS A 40 -10.31 -7.30 -18.77
CA LYS A 40 -11.40 -6.43 -19.25
C LYS A 40 -12.79 -7.06 -19.10
N ARG A 41 -12.89 -8.30 -18.63
CA ARG A 41 -14.17 -9.01 -18.47
C ARG A 41 -14.87 -8.54 -17.19
N TYR A 42 -16.19 -8.35 -17.27
CA TYR A 42 -17.00 -7.80 -16.17
C TYR A 42 -16.84 -8.56 -14.83
N HIS A 43 -16.67 -9.89 -14.88
CA HIS A 43 -16.52 -10.72 -13.68
C HIS A 43 -15.07 -10.94 -13.22
N TYR A 44 -14.08 -10.24 -13.79
CA TYR A 44 -12.66 -10.46 -13.46
C TYR A 44 -12.36 -10.27 -11.97
N ILE A 45 -12.94 -9.25 -11.34
CA ILE A 45 -12.77 -9.03 -9.88
C ILE A 45 -13.37 -10.19 -9.07
N GLY A 46 -14.48 -10.77 -9.52
CA GLY A 46 -15.09 -11.95 -8.90
C GLY A 46 -14.18 -13.18 -8.99
N LEU A 47 -13.59 -13.42 -10.18
CA LEU A 47 -12.60 -14.45 -10.41
C LEU A 47 -11.40 -14.31 -9.45
N MET A 48 -10.80 -13.11 -9.39
CA MET A 48 -9.64 -12.87 -8.53
C MET A 48 -9.94 -13.10 -7.05
N LYS A 49 -11.12 -12.68 -6.56
CA LYS A 49 -11.53 -12.93 -5.17
C LYS A 49 -11.69 -14.42 -4.87
N ALA A 50 -12.33 -15.18 -5.77
CA ALA A 50 -12.53 -16.61 -5.59
C ALA A 50 -11.20 -17.38 -5.64
N MET A 51 -10.35 -17.08 -6.63
CA MET A 51 -9.04 -17.70 -6.80
C MET A 51 -8.14 -17.49 -5.58
N ASN A 52 -8.02 -16.26 -5.09
CA ASN A 52 -7.19 -15.97 -3.91
C ASN A 52 -7.65 -16.77 -2.69
N ARG A 53 -8.97 -16.89 -2.46
CA ARG A 53 -9.51 -17.68 -1.35
C ARG A 53 -9.19 -19.17 -1.50
N LEU A 54 -9.31 -19.72 -2.70
CA LEU A 54 -9.00 -21.13 -2.99
C LEU A 54 -7.50 -21.42 -2.82
N ALA A 55 -6.64 -20.52 -3.30
CA ALA A 55 -5.18 -20.70 -3.27
C ALA A 55 -4.59 -20.70 -1.85
N VAL A 56 -5.24 -20.01 -0.90
CA VAL A 56 -4.75 -19.90 0.49
C VAL A 56 -5.47 -20.83 1.47
N ALA A 57 -6.42 -21.64 1.01
CA ALA A 57 -7.33 -22.41 1.87
C ALA A 57 -6.62 -23.39 2.83
N SER A 58 -5.46 -23.91 2.46
CA SER A 58 -4.65 -24.84 3.26
C SER A 58 -3.52 -24.17 4.05
N LEU A 59 -3.35 -22.84 3.92
CA LEU A 59 -2.26 -22.12 4.56
C LEU A 59 -2.57 -21.76 6.02
N THR A 60 -1.52 -21.54 6.81
CA THR A 60 -1.67 -21.07 8.18
C THR A 60 -2.17 -19.62 8.23
N PRO A 61 -2.80 -19.18 9.34
CA PRO A 61 -3.20 -17.78 9.49
C PRO A 61 -2.04 -16.78 9.40
N GLY A 62 -0.81 -17.19 9.76
CA GLY A 62 0.39 -16.36 9.63
C GLY A 62 0.71 -16.06 8.17
N ASN A 63 0.82 -17.11 7.35
CA ASN A 63 1.12 -16.98 5.92
C ASN A 63 0.03 -16.18 5.19
N ILE A 64 -1.24 -16.35 5.56
CA ILE A 64 -2.34 -15.57 5.00
C ILE A 64 -2.17 -14.08 5.31
N LYS A 65 -1.76 -13.71 6.53
CA LYS A 65 -1.53 -12.30 6.91
C LYS A 65 -0.39 -11.67 6.11
N GLU A 66 0.67 -12.42 5.85
CA GLU A 66 1.79 -11.95 5.02
C GLU A 66 1.33 -11.62 3.59
N ILE A 67 0.53 -12.51 2.98
CA ILE A 67 -0.06 -12.29 1.65
C ILE A 67 -1.01 -11.08 1.66
N VAL A 68 -1.84 -10.91 2.68
CA VAL A 68 -2.74 -9.74 2.81
C VAL A 68 -1.94 -8.43 2.93
N SER A 69 -0.83 -8.45 3.66
CA SER A 69 0.06 -7.29 3.80
C SER A 69 0.71 -6.90 2.47
N SER A 70 1.18 -7.88 1.68
CA SER A 70 1.76 -7.61 0.36
C SER A 70 0.73 -7.03 -0.61
N MET A 71 -0.51 -7.55 -0.61
CA MET A 71 -1.61 -6.99 -1.41
C MET A 71 -1.96 -5.55 -1.02
N SER A 72 -1.99 -5.27 0.29
CA SER A 72 -2.26 -3.92 0.81
C SER A 72 -1.17 -2.93 0.38
N THR A 73 0.08 -3.38 0.35
CA THR A 73 1.21 -2.60 -0.15
C THR A 73 1.04 -2.27 -1.64
N ALA A 74 0.73 -3.26 -2.47
CA ALA A 74 0.48 -3.06 -3.91
C ALA A 74 -0.68 -2.08 -4.19
N ALA A 75 -1.75 -2.14 -3.40
CA ALA A 75 -2.86 -1.19 -3.52
C ALA A 75 -2.43 0.25 -3.22
N ASN A 76 -1.61 0.44 -2.18
CA ASN A 76 -1.06 1.75 -1.83
C ASN A 76 -0.10 2.30 -2.89
N GLU A 77 0.67 1.43 -3.55
CA GLU A 77 1.54 1.81 -4.66
C GLU A 77 0.73 2.30 -5.87
N LYS A 78 -0.32 1.57 -6.27
CA LYS A 78 -1.22 2.01 -7.36
C LYS A 78 -1.87 3.35 -7.06
N LEU A 79 -2.35 3.57 -5.83
CA LEU A 79 -2.95 4.84 -5.42
C LEU A 79 -1.95 6.01 -5.49
N ARG A 80 -0.66 5.76 -5.18
CA ARG A 80 0.41 6.78 -5.30
C ARG A 80 0.74 7.07 -6.76
N SER A 81 0.82 6.04 -7.61
CA SER A 81 1.06 6.19 -9.04
C SER A 81 -0.06 6.97 -9.74
N GLU A 82 -1.33 6.71 -9.39
CA GLU A 82 -2.47 7.47 -9.90
C GLU A 82 -2.42 8.94 -9.46
N LYS A 83 -2.12 9.21 -8.17
CA LYS A 83 -1.96 10.58 -7.66
C LYS A 83 -0.79 11.34 -8.31
N ALA A 84 0.31 10.64 -8.63
CA ALA A 84 1.47 11.23 -9.30
C ALA A 84 1.20 11.52 -10.78
N ALA A 85 0.47 10.64 -11.47
CA ALA A 85 0.04 10.84 -12.86
C ALA A 85 -0.93 12.02 -13.01
N ASP A 86 -1.81 12.23 -12.02
CA ASP A 86 -2.76 13.35 -12.00
C ASP A 86 -2.11 14.69 -11.61
N ALA A 87 -1.01 14.66 -10.87
CA ALA A 87 -0.23 15.86 -10.53
C ALA A 87 0.48 16.50 -11.75
N GLY A 88 0.69 15.75 -12.83
CA GLY A 88 1.30 16.23 -14.08
C GLY A 88 0.36 17.03 -14.99
N LYS A 89 -0.95 17.03 -14.74
CA LYS A 89 -1.94 17.81 -15.52
C LYS A 89 -2.22 19.21 -14.95
N LYS A 90 -1.55 19.61 -13.88
CA LYS A 90 -1.65 20.98 -13.35
C LYS A 90 -0.68 21.88 -14.11
N LYS A 91 -1.20 22.97 -14.69
CA LYS A 91 -0.43 24.07 -15.31
C LYS A 91 0.78 24.44 -14.41
N PRO A 92 1.95 24.78 -14.98
CA PRO A 92 3.12 25.19 -14.20
C PRO A 92 2.81 26.53 -13.54
N GLY A 93 2.24 26.49 -12.34
CA GLY A 93 1.74 27.64 -11.63
C GLY A 93 1.91 27.43 -10.13
N GLN A 94 2.86 28.18 -9.56
CA GLN A 94 3.21 28.30 -8.14
C GLN A 94 4.14 27.22 -7.55
N LYS A 95 5.44 27.53 -7.65
CA LYS A 95 6.47 27.12 -6.69
C LYS A 95 5.95 27.38 -5.26
N LYS A 96 5.59 26.33 -4.51
CA LYS A 96 5.40 26.44 -3.06
C LYS A 96 6.73 26.86 -2.44
N LYS A 97 6.79 28.06 -1.87
CA LYS A 97 7.94 28.55 -1.10
C LYS A 97 8.21 27.56 0.05
N ARG A 98 9.45 27.09 0.13
CA ARG A 98 9.95 26.27 1.25
C ARG A 98 9.75 27.03 2.56
N LEU A 99 9.02 26.45 3.50
CA LEU A 99 8.92 26.97 4.86
C LEU A 99 10.28 26.77 5.54
N ARG A 100 10.99 27.86 5.86
CA ARG A 100 12.20 27.80 6.70
C ARG A 100 11.73 27.82 8.15
N VAL A 101 11.84 26.68 8.85
CA VAL A 101 11.71 26.65 10.31
C VAL A 101 12.93 27.36 10.90
N LYS A 102 12.75 28.60 11.40
CA LYS A 102 13.70 29.20 12.33
C LYS A 102 13.25 28.86 13.75
N LYS A 103 14.09 28.08 14.43
CA LYS A 103 14.03 27.85 15.87
C LYS A 103 14.17 29.19 16.60
N ALA A 104 13.08 29.68 17.19
CA ALA A 104 13.14 30.77 18.15
C ALA A 104 12.99 30.16 19.55
N GLY A 105 14.14 29.97 20.21
CA GLY A 105 14.17 29.88 21.67
C GLY A 105 13.92 31.27 22.23
N GLY A 106 13.17 31.34 23.32
CA GLY A 106 12.84 32.62 23.96
C GLY A 106 11.78 32.44 25.03
N GLN A 107 12.22 31.98 26.19
CA GLN A 107 11.47 31.99 27.44
C GLN A 107 11.07 33.43 27.80
N TRP A 108 9.76 33.67 27.99
CA TRP A 108 9.25 34.92 28.58
C TRP A 108 8.19 34.58 29.65
N SER A 109 8.54 34.92 30.89
CA SER A 109 7.75 34.81 32.11
C SER A 109 6.41 35.54 32.01
N ARG A 110 5.35 34.95 32.59
CA ARG A 110 4.16 35.71 33.05
C ARG A 110 4.23 35.83 34.56
N ASN A 111 4.33 37.06 35.05
CA ASN A 111 3.91 37.43 36.41
C ASN A 111 3.41 38.87 36.40
N ALA A 112 2.38 39.11 37.23
CA ALA A 112 1.72 40.37 37.59
C ALA A 112 0.96 41.09 36.47
N GLY A 113 -0.26 41.61 36.65
CA GLY A 113 -1.19 41.73 37.78
C GLY A 113 -2.45 42.41 37.17
N GLU A 114 -3.65 41.90 37.43
CA GLU A 114 -4.62 42.47 38.39
C GLU A 114 -5.57 43.51 37.78
N ASP A 115 -6.78 43.07 37.39
CA ASP A 115 -7.96 43.94 37.30
C ASP A 115 -9.29 43.12 37.28
N TYR A 116 -9.72 42.79 38.51
CA TYR A 116 -11.07 42.71 39.07
C TYR A 116 -12.32 42.69 38.16
N ALA A 117 -13.09 41.58 38.28
CA ALA A 117 -14.52 41.53 38.60
C ALA A 117 -14.86 40.05 38.82
N GLY A 118 -15.18 39.52 40.00
CA GLY A 118 -16.07 40.05 41.03
C GLY A 118 -17.40 39.29 40.93
N ASP A 119 -17.46 38.09 41.50
CA ASP A 119 -18.69 37.53 42.08
C ASP A 119 -18.30 36.40 43.04
N GLY A 120 -18.64 36.62 44.31
CA GLY A 120 -18.17 35.83 45.43
C GLY A 120 -19.17 34.75 45.81
N ASP A 121 -18.66 33.55 46.05
CA ASP A 121 -19.33 32.54 46.86
C ASP A 121 -18.40 32.16 48.01
N HIS A 122 -18.70 32.74 49.17
CA HIS A 122 -18.06 32.51 50.44
C HIS A 122 -18.51 31.14 50.99
N LEU A 123 -17.68 30.10 50.79
CA LEU A 123 -17.86 28.79 51.43
C LEU A 123 -17.54 28.91 52.93
N SER A 124 -18.59 28.94 53.74
CA SER A 124 -18.50 28.67 55.18
C SER A 124 -18.38 27.17 55.41
N SER A 125 -17.55 26.82 56.41
CA SER A 125 -17.17 25.48 56.88
C SER A 125 -18.27 24.41 56.96
#